data_AF-A0A7X9J4Q5-F1
#
_entry.id   AF-A0A7X9J4Q5-F1
#
_cell.length_a   1.000
_cell.length_b   1.000
_cell.length_c   1.000
_cell.angle_alpha   90.00
_cell.angle_beta   90.00
_cell.angle_gamma   90.00
#
_symmetry.space_group_name_H-M   'P 1'
#
loop_
_entity.id
_entity.type
_entity.pdbx_description
1 polymer ?
#
loop_
_entity_poly.entity_id
_entity_poly.type
_entity_poly.pdbx_seq_one_letter_code
_entity_poly.pdbx_strand_id
1 'polypeptide(L)'
;MMYNYSTNLLRQTVGQPGAPTTVPRAMMVLVAIMSGKRCSLESLADTCKCTTKTIQRTLDKLRDAGFDIYYDYDRKSYALDGEMPFPVLSIELAEATALSLAESTLDALGEPDLNRALDNALEKIQHVIPRRQAKDWHGCRNALTAEGLVKRDYSKAPIHAIIAAIREQKVVEVDYESISSGRRTRQFNPYAVAFLNGFWMVIAYDP
;
A
#
# COMPACT_ATOMS: atom_id res chain seq x y z
N MET A 1 39.05 24.40 -59.53
CA MET A 1 39.95 23.58 -58.70
C MET A 1 39.21 23.32 -57.39
N MET A 2 38.67 22.14 -57.05
CA MET A 2 39.31 20.80 -56.93
C MET A 2 40.67 20.90 -56.22
N TYR A 3 41.00 20.22 -55.12
CA TYR A 3 40.49 18.98 -54.44
C TYR A 3 41.09 18.96 -52.99
N ASN A 4 40.69 18.21 -51.94
CA ASN A 4 39.54 17.34 -51.61
C ASN A 4 39.55 17.00 -50.07
N TYR A 5 38.59 16.19 -49.61
CA TYR A 5 38.58 15.34 -48.39
C TYR A 5 38.69 15.93 -46.96
N SER A 6 37.61 15.77 -46.20
CA SER A 6 37.66 15.09 -44.89
C SER A 6 36.33 14.41 -44.58
N THR A 7 36.17 13.19 -45.08
CA THR A 7 35.04 12.30 -44.76
C THR A 7 35.41 11.47 -43.54
N ASN A 8 34.79 11.69 -42.37
CA ASN A 8 34.95 10.78 -41.24
C ASN A 8 33.70 10.62 -40.36
N LEU A 9 33.02 9.50 -40.60
CA LEU A 9 32.53 8.58 -39.56
C LEU A 9 31.56 9.11 -38.48
N LEU A 10 30.36 9.50 -38.90
CA LEU A 10 29.16 9.24 -38.09
C LEU A 10 28.73 7.76 -38.23
N ARG A 11 29.53 6.84 -37.69
CA ARG A 11 29.03 5.50 -37.34
C ARG A 11 28.39 5.57 -35.95
N GLN A 12 27.12 5.97 -35.92
CA GLN A 12 26.29 5.74 -34.74
C GLN A 12 26.12 4.23 -34.56
N THR A 13 26.88 3.65 -33.63
CA THR A 13 26.57 2.32 -33.10
C THR A 13 25.29 2.44 -32.29
N VAL A 14 24.19 1.89 -32.82
CA VAL A 14 22.95 1.67 -32.07
C VAL A 14 23.30 0.73 -30.90
N GLY A 15 23.46 1.31 -29.71
CA GLY A 15 23.77 0.57 -28.50
C GLY A 15 22.59 -0.31 -28.12
N GLN A 16 22.83 -1.61 -27.95
CA GLN A 16 21.85 -2.51 -27.33
C GLN A 16 21.50 -2.01 -25.91
N PRO A 17 20.25 -2.21 -25.43
CA PRO A 17 19.86 -1.78 -24.10
C PRO A 17 20.74 -2.45 -23.05
N GLY A 18 21.45 -1.62 -22.27
CA GLY A 18 22.42 -2.08 -21.29
C GLY A 18 21.81 -2.99 -20.23
N ALA A 19 22.57 -4.00 -19.81
CA ALA A 19 22.13 -4.95 -18.79
C ALA A 19 21.73 -4.20 -17.48
N PRO A 20 20.71 -4.68 -16.76
CA PRO A 20 20.22 -4.00 -15.54
C PRO A 20 21.35 -3.77 -14.52
N THR A 21 21.31 -2.65 -13.81
CA THR A 21 22.25 -2.38 -12.72
C THR A 21 22.08 -3.40 -11.58
N THR A 22 23.03 -3.44 -10.63
CA THR A 22 23.09 -4.49 -9.60
C THR A 22 21.78 -4.63 -8.80
N VAL A 23 21.17 -3.52 -8.39
CA VAL A 23 19.98 -3.51 -7.52
C VAL A 23 18.70 -3.95 -8.25
N PRO A 24 18.34 -3.39 -9.44
CA PRO A 24 17.20 -3.89 -10.21
C PRO A 24 17.27 -5.38 -10.55
N ARG A 25 18.47 -5.93 -10.84
CA ARG A 25 18.63 -7.36 -11.11
C ARG A 25 18.33 -8.21 -9.86
N ALA A 26 18.84 -7.81 -8.69
CA ALA A 26 18.56 -8.51 -7.44
C ALA A 26 17.05 -8.58 -7.16
N MET A 27 16.34 -7.46 -7.34
CA MET A 27 14.87 -7.43 -7.19
C MET A 27 14.15 -8.31 -8.21
N MET A 28 14.57 -8.32 -9.48
CA MET A 28 13.96 -9.19 -10.51
C MET A 28 14.17 -10.68 -10.20
N VAL A 29 15.36 -11.07 -9.71
CA VAL A 29 15.63 -12.46 -9.29
C VAL A 29 14.76 -12.84 -8.09
N LEU A 30 14.67 -11.97 -7.08
CA LEU A 30 13.83 -12.20 -5.90
C LEU A 30 12.35 -12.36 -6.29
N VAL A 31 11.80 -11.43 -7.06
CA VAL A 31 10.39 -11.46 -7.52
C VAL A 31 10.10 -12.68 -8.38
N ALA A 32 11.06 -13.14 -9.20
CA ALA A 32 10.90 -14.37 -9.97
C ALA A 32 10.75 -15.60 -9.03
N ILE A 33 11.65 -15.75 -8.05
CA ILE A 33 11.62 -16.85 -7.07
C ILE A 33 10.35 -16.80 -6.21
N MET A 34 9.99 -15.63 -5.68
CA MET A 34 8.77 -15.43 -4.88
C MET A 34 7.47 -15.71 -5.65
N SER A 35 7.48 -15.64 -6.99
CA SER A 35 6.29 -15.90 -7.81
C SER A 35 5.84 -17.38 -7.83
N GLY A 36 6.59 -18.28 -7.19
CA GLY A 36 6.28 -19.71 -7.11
C GLY A 36 6.42 -20.48 -8.43
N LYS A 37 6.94 -19.83 -9.48
CA LYS A 37 7.24 -20.43 -10.78
C LYS A 37 8.53 -21.25 -10.69
N ARG A 38 8.69 -22.23 -11.58
CA ARG A 38 9.97 -22.94 -11.76
C ARG A 38 11.02 -21.98 -12.31
N CYS A 39 11.99 -21.62 -11.48
CA CYS A 39 13.08 -20.69 -11.77
C CYS A 39 14.41 -21.44 -11.82
N SER A 40 14.78 -21.98 -12.99
CA SER A 40 16.15 -22.49 -13.21
C SER A 40 17.15 -21.33 -13.36
N LEU A 41 18.45 -21.65 -13.33
CA LEU A 41 19.51 -20.64 -13.50
C LEU A 41 19.45 -19.97 -14.89
N GLU A 42 19.08 -20.75 -15.90
CA GLU A 42 18.89 -20.33 -17.30
C GLU A 42 17.65 -19.43 -17.41
N SER A 43 16.51 -19.86 -16.82
CA SER A 43 15.27 -19.08 -16.84
C SER A 43 15.43 -17.70 -16.16
N LEU A 44 16.18 -17.64 -15.05
CA LEU A 44 16.53 -16.38 -14.39
C LEU A 44 17.48 -15.52 -15.25
N ALA A 45 18.44 -16.15 -15.93
CA ALA A 45 19.39 -15.48 -16.82
C ALA A 45 18.69 -14.82 -18.03
N ASP A 46 17.77 -15.55 -18.67
CA ASP A 46 16.93 -15.07 -19.76
C ASP A 46 16.01 -13.93 -19.30
N THR A 47 15.32 -14.11 -18.16
CA THR A 47 14.41 -13.10 -17.58
C THR A 47 15.15 -11.80 -17.28
N CYS A 48 16.37 -11.88 -16.73
CA CYS A 48 17.19 -10.73 -16.39
C CYS A 48 18.09 -10.24 -17.55
N LYS A 49 18.02 -10.87 -18.74
CA LYS A 49 18.85 -10.60 -19.92
C LYS A 49 20.35 -10.52 -19.58
N CYS A 50 20.87 -11.54 -18.90
CA CYS A 50 22.28 -11.61 -18.49
C CYS A 50 22.79 -13.05 -18.47
N THR A 51 24.04 -13.28 -18.07
CA THR A 51 24.62 -14.63 -18.02
C THR A 51 24.26 -15.37 -16.73
N THR A 52 24.23 -16.70 -16.78
CA THR A 52 24.07 -17.58 -15.61
C THR A 52 25.09 -17.27 -14.49
N LYS A 53 26.35 -16.97 -14.86
CA LYS A 53 27.41 -16.49 -13.93
C LYS A 53 27.07 -15.16 -13.25
N THR A 54 26.27 -14.30 -13.90
CA THR A 54 25.77 -13.05 -13.30
C THR A 54 24.61 -13.30 -12.35
N ILE A 55 23.74 -14.26 -12.66
CA ILE A 55 22.68 -14.72 -11.76
C ILE A 55 23.26 -15.37 -10.51
N GLN A 56 24.25 -16.27 -10.62
CA GLN A 56 24.96 -16.85 -9.46
C GLN A 56 25.44 -15.76 -8.50
N ARG A 57 26.23 -14.79 -9.01
CA ARG A 57 26.69 -13.63 -8.23
C ARG A 57 25.57 -12.74 -7.66
N THR A 58 24.36 -12.81 -8.20
CA THR A 58 23.19 -12.07 -7.70
C THR A 58 22.48 -12.86 -6.62
N LEU A 59 22.38 -14.19 -6.76
CA LEU A 59 21.88 -15.10 -5.71
C LEU A 59 22.78 -15.04 -4.48
N ASP A 60 24.10 -15.03 -4.67
CA ASP A 60 25.07 -14.90 -3.57
C ASP A 60 24.88 -13.56 -2.82
N LYS A 61 24.74 -12.44 -3.56
CA LYS A 61 24.44 -11.13 -2.95
C LYS A 61 23.08 -11.05 -2.24
N LEU A 62 22.10 -11.84 -2.64
CA LEU A 62 20.82 -11.94 -1.94
C LEU A 62 20.98 -12.76 -0.64
N ARG A 63 21.78 -13.83 -0.65
CA ARG A 63 22.13 -14.57 0.57
C ARG A 63 22.91 -13.70 1.56
N ASP A 64 23.90 -12.95 1.07
CA ASP A 64 24.64 -11.95 1.87
C ASP A 64 23.73 -10.87 2.48
N ALA A 65 22.57 -10.61 1.85
CA ALA A 65 21.56 -9.66 2.32
C ALA A 65 20.48 -10.31 3.21
N GLY A 66 20.62 -11.59 3.58
CA GLY A 66 19.72 -12.29 4.50
C GLY A 66 18.55 -13.03 3.87
N PHE A 67 18.52 -13.23 2.55
CA PHE A 67 17.52 -14.09 1.91
C PHE A 67 18.02 -15.54 1.82
N ASP A 68 17.34 -16.48 2.48
CA ASP A 68 17.71 -17.90 2.42
C ASP A 68 17.24 -18.54 1.10
N ILE A 69 18.09 -18.42 0.07
CA ILE A 69 17.80 -18.90 -1.29
C ILE A 69 18.56 -20.19 -1.56
N TYR A 70 17.84 -21.30 -1.65
CA TYR A 70 18.36 -22.63 -1.95
C TYR A 70 17.94 -23.10 -3.35
N TYR A 71 18.50 -24.22 -3.80
CA TYR A 71 18.10 -24.90 -5.02
C TYR A 71 17.33 -26.18 -4.67
N ASP A 72 16.03 -26.19 -4.97
CA ASP A 72 15.17 -27.37 -4.88
C ASP A 72 15.50 -28.29 -6.06
N TYR A 73 16.14 -29.42 -5.77
CA TYR A 73 16.57 -30.41 -6.75
C TYR A 73 15.40 -31.18 -7.40
N ASP A 74 14.30 -31.38 -6.67
CA ASP A 74 13.12 -32.11 -7.15
C ASP A 74 12.32 -31.24 -8.12
N ARG A 75 12.17 -29.94 -7.81
CA ARG A 75 11.54 -28.94 -8.69
C ARG A 75 12.48 -28.40 -9.76
N LYS A 76 13.80 -28.66 -9.64
CA LYS A 76 14.88 -28.11 -10.46
C LYS A 76 14.86 -26.58 -10.52
N SER A 77 14.59 -25.96 -9.38
CA SER A 77 14.25 -24.54 -9.24
C SER A 77 14.98 -23.91 -8.06
N TYR A 78 15.37 -22.65 -8.17
CA TYR A 78 15.62 -21.85 -6.97
C TYR A 78 14.31 -21.61 -6.23
N ALA A 79 14.39 -21.64 -4.90
CA ALA A 79 13.31 -21.42 -3.96
C ALA A 79 13.84 -20.58 -2.79
N LEU A 80 12.93 -20.02 -1.99
CA LEU A 80 13.25 -19.25 -0.78
C LEU A 80 12.74 -20.06 0.41
N ASP A 81 13.59 -20.30 1.40
CA ASP A 81 13.23 -20.95 2.67
C ASP A 81 13.08 -19.91 3.79
N GLY A 82 12.44 -20.31 4.88
CA GLY A 82 12.36 -19.53 6.11
C GLY A 82 11.55 -18.22 6.01
N GLU A 83 11.71 -17.39 7.04
CA GLU A 83 11.05 -16.09 7.13
C GLU A 83 11.75 -15.07 6.21
N MET A 84 10.96 -14.37 5.39
CA MET A 84 11.47 -13.22 4.64
C MET A 84 12.00 -12.16 5.63
N PRO A 85 13.16 -11.52 5.37
CA PRO A 85 13.73 -10.49 6.25
C PRO A 85 12.85 -9.23 6.40
N PHE A 86 11.73 -9.17 5.67
CA PHE A 86 10.67 -8.18 5.83
C PHE A 86 9.31 -8.87 5.66
N PRO A 87 8.28 -8.51 6.45
CA PRO A 87 6.96 -9.11 6.33
C PRO A 87 6.33 -8.75 4.97
N VAL A 88 5.99 -9.78 4.19
CA VAL A 88 5.16 -9.63 3.00
C VAL A 88 3.70 -9.55 3.47
N LEU A 89 3.08 -8.38 3.30
CA LEU A 89 1.64 -8.26 3.51
C LEU A 89 0.92 -9.08 2.43
N SER A 90 0.31 -10.20 2.81
CA SER A 90 -0.68 -10.89 2.00
C SER A 90 -2.06 -10.36 2.35
N ILE A 91 -2.87 -10.04 1.34
CA ILE A 91 -4.29 -9.71 1.50
C ILE A 91 -5.12 -10.78 0.82
N GLU A 92 -6.06 -11.36 1.55
CA GLU A 92 -7.07 -12.28 1.02
C GLU A 92 -8.28 -11.52 0.43
N LEU A 93 -8.99 -12.18 -0.48
CA LEU A 93 -10.22 -11.66 -1.09
C LEU A 93 -11.27 -11.24 -0.03
N ALA A 94 -11.39 -11.97 1.08
CA ALA A 94 -12.33 -11.64 2.16
C ALA A 94 -11.96 -10.33 2.87
N GLU A 95 -10.68 -10.12 3.18
CA GLU A 95 -10.16 -8.91 3.82
C GLU A 95 -10.32 -7.68 2.91
N ALA A 96 -9.94 -7.83 1.63
CA ALA A 96 -10.13 -6.81 0.61
C ALA A 96 -11.61 -6.41 0.44
N THR A 97 -12.51 -7.39 0.49
CA THR A 97 -13.95 -7.19 0.39
C THR A 97 -14.52 -6.51 1.63
N ALA A 98 -14.06 -6.87 2.84
CA ALA A 98 -14.45 -6.22 4.09
C ALA A 98 -14.02 -4.74 4.13
N LEU A 99 -12.83 -4.41 3.63
CA LEU A 99 -12.34 -3.04 3.55
C LEU A 99 -13.08 -2.22 2.47
N SER A 100 -13.51 -2.84 1.38
CA SER A 100 -14.43 -2.21 0.41
C SER A 100 -15.84 -2.00 0.96
N LEU A 101 -16.35 -2.87 1.84
CA LEU A 101 -17.59 -2.59 2.56
C LEU A 101 -17.40 -1.41 3.51
N ALA A 102 -16.26 -1.35 4.22
CA ALA A 102 -15.92 -0.24 5.11
C ALA A 102 -15.92 1.10 4.37
N GLU A 103 -15.45 1.15 3.12
CA GLU A 103 -15.52 2.32 2.22
C GLU A 103 -16.93 2.90 2.13
N SER A 104 -17.91 2.06 1.78
CA SER A 104 -19.31 2.47 1.68
C SER A 104 -19.91 2.92 3.02
N THR A 105 -19.36 2.47 4.15
CA THR A 105 -19.79 2.92 5.50
C THR A 105 -19.11 4.21 5.98
N LEU A 106 -17.81 4.40 5.69
CA LEU A 106 -17.07 5.61 6.09
C LEU A 106 -17.67 6.85 5.40
N ASP A 107 -18.14 6.69 4.17
CA ASP A 107 -18.72 7.78 3.40
C ASP A 107 -19.96 8.43 4.09
N ALA A 108 -20.62 7.70 4.99
CA ALA A 108 -21.70 8.22 5.82
C ALA A 108 -21.25 8.87 7.16
N LEU A 109 -19.99 8.67 7.59
CA LEU A 109 -19.40 9.38 8.73
C LEU A 109 -19.19 10.87 8.45
N GLY A 110 -19.12 11.26 7.18
CA GLY A 110 -19.00 12.67 6.77
C GLY A 110 -17.66 13.32 7.07
N GLU A 111 -16.62 12.52 7.35
CA GLU A 111 -15.29 12.98 7.72
C GLU A 111 -14.34 12.78 6.52
N PRO A 112 -13.93 13.85 5.80
CA PRO A 112 -13.23 13.71 4.53
C PRO A 112 -11.80 13.17 4.61
N ASP A 113 -11.13 13.32 5.75
CA ASP A 113 -9.73 12.91 5.92
C ASP A 113 -9.63 11.39 6.17
N LEU A 114 -10.59 10.80 6.90
CA LEU A 114 -10.80 9.36 7.06
C LEU A 114 -11.17 8.69 5.74
N ASN A 115 -12.08 9.27 4.95
CA ASN A 115 -12.40 8.76 3.62
C ASN A 115 -11.15 8.71 2.74
N ARG A 116 -10.42 9.84 2.65
CA ARG A 116 -9.17 9.92 1.88
C ARG A 116 -8.10 8.96 2.41
N ALA A 117 -8.03 8.72 3.72
CA ALA A 117 -7.11 7.77 4.32
C ALA A 117 -7.43 6.32 3.90
N LEU A 118 -8.72 5.96 3.83
CA LEU A 118 -9.14 4.64 3.35
C LEU A 118 -8.96 4.49 1.83
N ASP A 119 -9.27 5.50 1.02
CA ASP A 119 -9.00 5.49 -0.43
C ASP A 119 -7.53 5.16 -0.72
N ASN A 120 -6.62 5.88 -0.05
CA ASN A 120 -5.17 5.65 -0.11
C ASN A 120 -4.75 4.26 0.42
N ALA A 121 -5.54 3.62 1.29
CA ALA A 121 -5.27 2.27 1.76
C ALA A 121 -5.77 1.21 0.75
N LEU A 122 -6.95 1.41 0.17
CA LEU A 122 -7.52 0.54 -0.86
C LEU A 122 -6.69 0.55 -2.15
N GLU A 123 -6.11 1.70 -2.55
CA GLU A 123 -5.15 1.78 -3.67
C GLU A 123 -3.90 0.93 -3.40
N LYS A 124 -3.32 1.02 -2.19
CA LYS A 124 -2.17 0.17 -1.79
C LYS A 124 -2.54 -1.31 -1.81
N ILE A 125 -3.73 -1.65 -1.34
CA ILE A 125 -4.25 -3.02 -1.35
C ILE A 125 -4.42 -3.54 -2.79
N GLN A 126 -4.90 -2.73 -3.73
CA GLN A 126 -4.98 -3.10 -5.15
C GLN A 126 -3.61 -3.46 -5.76
N HIS A 127 -2.53 -2.86 -5.28
CA HIS A 127 -1.16 -3.22 -5.69
C HIS A 127 -0.60 -4.49 -5.04
N VAL A 128 -1.17 -4.93 -3.91
CA VAL A 128 -0.73 -6.11 -3.14
C VAL A 128 -1.54 -7.37 -3.49
N ILE A 129 -2.83 -7.23 -3.82
CA ILE A 129 -3.70 -8.36 -4.16
C ILE A 129 -3.22 -9.09 -5.43
N PRO A 130 -3.11 -10.43 -5.42
CA PRO A 130 -2.78 -11.21 -6.62
C PRO A 130 -3.78 -10.97 -7.76
N ARG A 131 -3.28 -10.77 -8.99
CA ARG A 131 -4.09 -10.45 -10.20
C ARG A 131 -5.35 -11.31 -10.41
N ARG A 132 -5.33 -12.59 -10.01
CA ARG A 132 -6.50 -13.47 -10.09
C ARG A 132 -7.62 -13.00 -9.15
N GLN A 133 -7.29 -12.72 -7.90
CA GLN A 133 -8.22 -12.25 -6.88
C GLN A 133 -8.69 -10.81 -7.14
N ALA A 134 -7.86 -9.96 -7.76
CA ALA A 134 -8.22 -8.57 -8.05
C ALA A 134 -9.49 -8.45 -8.93
N LYS A 135 -9.68 -9.36 -9.89
CA LYS A 135 -10.90 -9.38 -10.72
C LYS A 135 -12.13 -9.73 -9.88
N ASP A 136 -12.03 -10.73 -9.03
CA ASP A 136 -13.12 -11.21 -8.18
C ASP A 136 -13.46 -10.14 -7.12
N TRP A 137 -12.45 -9.48 -6.54
CA TRP A 137 -12.59 -8.34 -5.62
C TRP A 137 -13.34 -7.16 -6.24
N HIS A 138 -13.00 -6.75 -7.46
CA HIS A 138 -13.77 -5.70 -8.15
C HIS A 138 -15.23 -6.10 -8.38
N GLY A 139 -15.50 -7.40 -8.63
CA GLY A 139 -16.86 -7.93 -8.68
C GLY A 139 -17.60 -7.83 -7.34
N CYS A 140 -16.96 -8.25 -6.25
CA CYS A 140 -17.51 -8.17 -4.90
C CYS A 140 -17.75 -6.72 -4.44
N ARG A 141 -16.79 -5.82 -4.65
CA ARG A 141 -16.89 -4.39 -4.31
C ARG A 141 -18.08 -3.73 -5.02
N ASN A 142 -18.30 -4.02 -6.30
CA ASN A 142 -19.44 -3.48 -7.05
C ASN A 142 -20.79 -4.09 -6.67
N ALA A 143 -20.80 -5.23 -5.97
CA ALA A 143 -22.00 -5.93 -5.51
C ALA A 143 -22.35 -5.62 -4.03
N LEU A 144 -21.56 -4.78 -3.36
CA LEU A 144 -21.72 -4.43 -1.95
C LEU A 144 -21.99 -2.93 -1.79
N THR A 145 -23.10 -2.62 -1.13
CA THR A 145 -23.46 -1.27 -0.71
C THR A 145 -23.94 -1.32 0.73
N ALA A 146 -23.35 -0.52 1.61
CA ALA A 146 -23.93 -0.26 2.93
C ALA A 146 -24.92 0.91 2.84
N GLU A 147 -26.21 0.63 3.04
CA GLU A 147 -27.25 1.65 3.22
C GLU A 147 -27.70 1.68 4.68
N GLY A 148 -28.17 2.84 5.16
CA GLY A 148 -28.80 2.98 6.49
C GLY A 148 -28.23 4.07 7.40
N LEU A 149 -27.10 4.70 7.04
CA LEU A 149 -26.57 5.85 7.76
C LEU A 149 -26.90 7.16 7.03
N VAL A 150 -27.46 8.13 7.76
CA VAL A 150 -27.77 9.46 7.22
C VAL A 150 -26.47 10.24 7.06
N LYS A 151 -26.01 10.40 5.80
CA LYS A 151 -24.83 11.21 5.48
C LYS A 151 -25.05 12.66 5.92
N ARG A 152 -24.12 13.16 6.74
CA ARG A 152 -24.02 14.57 7.16
C ARG A 152 -22.62 15.08 6.83
N ASP A 153 -22.45 16.39 6.70
CA ASP A 153 -21.13 17.00 6.48
C ASP A 153 -20.49 17.34 7.83
N TYR A 154 -19.38 16.67 8.14
CA TYR A 154 -18.55 16.92 9.31
C TYR A 154 -17.14 17.42 8.96
N SER A 155 -16.93 17.89 7.72
CA SER A 155 -15.65 18.42 7.22
C SER A 155 -15.05 19.58 8.03
N LYS A 156 -15.87 20.26 8.85
CA LYS A 156 -15.47 21.35 9.75
C LYS A 156 -15.51 20.97 11.24
N ALA A 157 -15.84 19.72 11.56
CA ALA A 157 -15.90 19.26 12.95
C ALA A 157 -14.49 19.05 13.50
N PRO A 158 -14.20 19.44 14.76
CA PRO A 158 -12.86 19.37 15.33
C PRO A 158 -12.45 17.94 15.76
N ILE A 159 -12.91 16.89 15.06
CA ILE A 159 -12.78 15.47 15.45
C ILE A 159 -11.31 15.11 15.73
N HIS A 160 -10.40 15.45 14.83
CA HIS A 160 -8.95 15.21 15.01
C HIS A 160 -8.36 15.97 16.20
N ALA A 161 -8.83 17.19 16.48
CA ALA A 161 -8.38 17.96 17.64
C ALA A 161 -8.88 17.36 18.96
N ILE A 162 -10.10 16.84 19.00
CA ILE A 162 -10.63 16.10 20.16
C ILE A 162 -9.86 14.79 20.37
N ILE A 163 -9.58 14.03 19.31
CA ILE A 163 -8.77 12.79 19.40
C ILE A 163 -7.36 13.09 19.92
N ALA A 164 -6.73 14.18 19.48
CA ALA A 164 -5.44 14.62 19.99
C ALA A 164 -5.54 15.02 21.49
N ALA A 165 -6.58 15.75 21.88
CA ALA A 165 -6.81 16.13 23.28
C ALA A 165 -7.05 14.92 24.20
N ILE A 166 -7.78 13.90 23.75
CA ILE A 166 -7.95 12.61 24.46
C ILE A 166 -6.59 11.94 24.67
N ARG A 167 -5.80 11.79 23.60
CA ARG A 167 -4.48 11.15 23.64
C ARG A 167 -3.50 11.89 24.56
N GLU A 168 -3.61 13.21 24.62
CA GLU A 168 -2.73 14.09 25.40
C GLU A 168 -3.32 14.45 26.78
N GLN A 169 -4.47 13.86 27.15
CA GLN A 169 -5.18 14.08 28.41
C GLN A 169 -5.44 15.56 28.73
N LYS A 170 -5.79 16.34 27.71
CA LYS A 170 -6.03 17.79 27.80
C LYS A 170 -7.52 18.10 27.97
N VAL A 171 -7.81 19.06 28.86
CA VAL A 171 -9.11 19.76 28.91
C VAL A 171 -9.36 20.42 27.56
N VAL A 172 -10.59 20.31 27.05
CA VAL A 172 -11.03 21.00 25.84
C VAL A 172 -12.00 22.11 26.24
N GLU A 173 -11.78 23.32 25.71
CA GLU A 173 -12.74 24.41 25.75
C GLU A 173 -13.49 24.50 24.41
N VAL A 174 -14.81 24.69 24.45
CA VAL A 174 -15.65 24.84 23.25
C VAL A 174 -16.76 25.85 23.48
N ASP A 175 -17.07 26.66 22.45
CA ASP A 175 -18.32 27.42 22.40
C ASP A 175 -19.47 26.48 22.01
N TYR A 176 -20.20 26.01 23.02
CA TYR A 176 -21.30 25.06 22.87
C TYR A 176 -22.63 25.80 22.70
N GLU A 177 -23.39 25.48 21.65
CA GLU A 177 -24.73 26.01 21.43
C GLU A 177 -25.79 25.01 21.91
N SER A 178 -26.38 25.30 23.07
CA SER A 178 -27.40 24.46 23.70
C SER A 178 -28.80 24.85 23.25
N ILE A 179 -29.58 23.84 22.82
CA ILE A 179 -31.01 23.98 22.45
C ILE A 179 -31.83 24.66 23.55
N SER A 180 -31.50 24.45 24.84
CA SER A 180 -32.26 24.96 25.99
C SER A 180 -31.63 26.18 26.68
N SER A 181 -30.32 26.40 26.54
CA SER A 181 -29.58 27.39 27.36
C SER A 181 -28.70 28.37 26.58
N GLY A 182 -28.83 28.37 25.24
CA GLY A 182 -28.12 29.27 24.33
C GLY A 182 -26.65 28.91 24.13
N ARG A 183 -25.90 29.82 23.51
CA ARG A 183 -24.45 29.68 23.33
C ARG A 183 -23.71 29.96 24.64
N ARG A 184 -22.84 29.04 25.06
CA ARG A 184 -21.97 29.16 26.24
C ARG A 184 -20.64 28.48 25.98
N THR A 185 -19.55 29.08 26.42
CA THR A 185 -18.26 28.41 26.51
C THR A 185 -18.32 27.34 27.61
N ARG A 186 -17.84 26.12 27.31
CA ARG A 186 -17.76 24.97 28.24
C ARG A 186 -16.37 24.38 28.21
N GLN A 187 -15.89 23.90 29.36
CA GLN A 187 -14.65 23.15 29.49
C GLN A 187 -14.96 21.71 29.92
N PHE A 188 -14.41 20.72 29.23
CA PHE A 188 -14.66 19.31 29.53
C PHE A 188 -13.40 18.44 29.35
N ASN A 189 -13.38 17.30 30.02
CA ASN A 189 -12.34 16.28 29.91
C ASN A 189 -12.81 15.17 28.96
N PRO A 190 -12.32 15.11 27.71
CA PRO A 190 -12.76 14.09 26.76
C PRO A 190 -12.12 12.72 27.04
N TYR A 191 -12.89 11.66 26.83
CA TYR A 191 -12.45 10.27 26.98
C TYR A 191 -12.53 9.47 25.69
N ALA A 192 -13.57 9.69 24.89
CA ALA A 192 -13.78 8.99 23.62
C ALA A 192 -14.55 9.85 22.63
N VAL A 193 -14.37 9.56 21.35
CA VAL A 193 -15.24 10.04 20.27
C VAL A 193 -16.02 8.84 19.73
N ALA A 194 -17.34 9.01 19.56
CA ALA A 194 -18.23 7.95 19.08
C ALA A 194 -19.11 8.47 17.93
N PHE A 195 -19.46 7.59 17.00
CA PHE A 195 -20.45 7.88 15.96
C PHE A 195 -21.74 7.10 16.26
N LEU A 196 -22.84 7.82 16.51
CA LEU A 196 -24.13 7.23 16.89
C LEU A 196 -25.26 7.94 16.14
N ASN A 197 -26.16 7.18 15.52
CA ASN A 197 -27.35 7.72 14.82
C ASN A 197 -27.04 8.83 13.78
N GLY A 198 -25.89 8.71 13.11
CA GLY A 198 -25.40 9.69 12.15
C GLY A 198 -24.73 10.92 12.78
N PHE A 199 -24.45 10.92 14.09
CA PHE A 199 -23.83 12.03 14.80
C PHE A 199 -22.49 11.64 15.42
N TRP A 200 -21.46 12.45 15.20
CA TRP A 200 -20.27 12.43 16.04
C TRP A 200 -20.58 13.03 17.41
N MET A 201 -20.24 12.30 18.46
CA MET A 201 -20.40 12.68 19.86
C MET A 201 -19.07 12.55 20.59
N VAL A 202 -18.84 13.41 21.57
CA VAL A 202 -17.71 13.28 22.50
C VAL A 202 -18.24 12.78 23.84
N ILE A 203 -17.67 11.69 24.33
CA ILE A 203 -17.90 11.19 25.69
C ILE A 203 -16.88 11.88 26.59
N ALA A 204 -17.36 12.62 27.57
CA ALA A 204 -16.53 13.49 28.41
C ALA A 204 -17.08 13.61 29.84
N TYR A 205 -16.24 14.08 30.75
CA TYR A 205 -16.65 14.63 32.03
C TYR A 205 -16.77 16.16 31.93
N ASP A 206 -17.94 16.69 32.26
CA ASP A 206 -18.29 18.12 32.28
C ASP A 206 -18.53 18.49 33.77
N PRO A 207 -17.68 19.34 34.38
CA PRO A 207 -17.67 19.64 35.82
C PRO A 207 -18.76 20.63 36.30
#